data_AF-A0A4R6L8A7-F1
#
_entry.id   AF-A0A4R6L8A7-F1
#
_cell.length_a   1.000
_cell.length_b   1.000
_cell.length_c   1.000
_cell.angle_alpha   90.00
_cell.angle_beta   90.00
_cell.angle_gamma   90.00
#
_symmetry.space_group_name_H-M   'P 1'
#
loop_
_entity.id
_entity.type
_entity.pdbx_description
1 polymer ?
#
loop_
_entity_poly.entity_id
_entity_poly.type
_entity_poly.pdbx_seq_one_letter_code
_entity_poly.pdbx_strand_id
1 'polypeptide(L)'
;MEVKLFYSNLLTNIFNSFKTLLQTEKYLEEYEYYYYSILNETALSKIEQLFYDFVKMILDNIKNSNQNHSKVLIDQALNYIESNYDQKISLENVANELNISKNYLCNVFKDEIGENTTTYINKLRVDKAKQLLLEKKL
;
A
#
# COMPACT_ATOMS: atom_id res chain seq x y z
N MET A 1 2.74 19.80 34.61
CA MET A 1 1.35 19.31 34.42
C MET A 1 0.87 19.62 33.00
N GLU A 2 1.04 20.85 32.52
CA GLU A 2 0.61 21.28 31.17
C GLU A 2 1.31 20.54 30.01
N VAL A 3 2.61 20.29 30.11
CA VAL A 3 3.37 19.59 29.04
C VAL A 3 2.85 18.17 28.82
N LYS A 4 2.57 17.40 29.88
CA LYS A 4 2.02 16.05 29.77
C LYS A 4 0.62 16.04 29.13
N LEU A 5 -0.22 16.99 29.53
CA LEU A 5 -1.56 17.17 28.96
C LEU A 5 -1.47 17.49 27.46
N PHE A 6 -0.52 18.32 27.05
CA PHE A 6 -0.28 18.64 25.64
C PHE A 6 0.08 17.38 24.83
N TYR A 7 1.07 16.58 25.27
CA TYR A 7 1.45 15.36 24.55
C TYR A 7 0.34 14.30 24.56
N SER A 8 -0.38 14.12 25.66
CA SER A 8 -1.53 13.21 25.74
C SER A 8 -2.64 13.60 24.75
N ASN A 9 -2.97 14.89 24.69
CA ASN A 9 -3.98 15.40 23.75
C ASN A 9 -3.51 15.25 22.30
N LEU A 10 -2.22 15.51 22.05
CA LEU A 10 -1.62 15.34 20.72
C LEU A 10 -1.68 13.88 20.26
N LEU A 11 -1.29 12.93 21.12
CA LEU A 11 -1.39 11.49 20.84
C LEU A 11 -2.83 11.06 20.57
N THR A 12 -3.77 11.53 21.38
CA THR A 12 -5.20 11.22 21.23
C THR A 12 -5.73 11.71 19.88
N ASN A 13 -5.36 12.94 19.50
CA ASN A 13 -5.74 13.51 18.20
C ASN A 13 -5.12 12.74 17.04
N ILE A 14 -3.81 12.47 17.11
CA ILE A 14 -3.09 11.69 16.09
C ILE A 14 -3.76 10.31 15.94
N PHE A 15 -3.99 9.61 17.04
CA PHE A 15 -4.62 8.29 17.02
C PHE A 15 -6.04 8.30 16.47
N ASN A 16 -6.86 9.28 16.85
CA ASN A 16 -8.22 9.41 16.30
C ASN A 16 -8.20 9.69 14.79
N SER A 17 -7.28 10.54 14.32
CA SER A 17 -7.07 10.77 12.89
C SER A 17 -6.64 9.49 12.16
N PHE A 18 -5.72 8.72 12.73
CA PHE A 18 -5.25 7.47 12.13
C PHE A 18 -6.27 6.35 12.18
N LYS A 19 -7.01 6.18 13.28
CA LYS A 19 -8.11 5.21 13.41
C LYS A 19 -9.17 5.45 12.33
N THR A 20 -9.50 6.71 12.08
CA THR A 20 -10.42 7.10 11.01
C THR A 20 -9.88 6.73 9.62
N LEU A 21 -8.58 6.92 9.40
CA LEU A 21 -7.93 6.69 8.11
C LEU A 21 -7.67 5.21 7.80
N LEU A 22 -7.37 4.40 8.82
CA LEU A 22 -6.94 3.01 8.65
C LEU A 22 -8.04 1.97 8.94
N GLN A 23 -9.22 2.38 9.44
CA GLN A 23 -10.39 1.51 9.68
C GLN A 23 -10.08 0.17 10.39
N THR A 24 -9.07 0.12 11.27
CA THR A 24 -8.52 -1.14 11.77
C THR A 24 -8.40 -1.13 13.29
N GLU A 25 -8.99 -2.14 13.94
CA GLU A 25 -8.92 -2.38 15.39
C GLU A 25 -7.56 -2.93 15.84
N LYS A 26 -6.77 -3.45 14.89
CA LYS A 26 -5.46 -4.11 15.11
C LYS A 26 -4.46 -3.26 15.90
N TYR A 27 -4.60 -1.94 15.93
CA TYR A 27 -3.62 -1.01 16.48
C TYR A 27 -4.00 -0.41 17.84
N LEU A 28 -5.11 -0.88 18.44
CA LEU A 28 -5.58 -0.38 19.74
C LEU A 28 -4.61 -0.71 20.88
N GLU A 29 -4.07 -1.92 20.94
CA GLU A 29 -3.15 -2.35 22.00
C GLU A 29 -1.82 -1.58 21.98
N GLU A 30 -1.26 -1.36 20.78
CA GLU A 30 -0.03 -0.58 20.59
C GLU A 30 -0.24 0.88 21.01
N TYR A 31 -1.39 1.47 20.70
CA TYR A 31 -1.73 2.83 21.14
C TYR A 31 -1.85 2.95 22.66
N GLU A 32 -2.55 2.00 23.30
CA GLU A 32 -2.70 1.99 24.75
C GLU A 32 -1.32 1.95 25.43
N TYR A 33 -0.38 1.14 24.91
CA TYR A 33 1.00 1.12 25.42
C TYR A 33 1.66 2.51 25.41
N TYR A 34 1.63 3.23 24.28
CA TYR A 34 2.24 4.56 24.19
C TYR A 34 1.53 5.60 25.04
N TYR A 35 0.19 5.55 25.09
CA TYR A 35 -0.62 6.43 25.94
C TYR A 35 -0.28 6.27 27.42
N TYR A 36 -0.28 5.04 27.94
CA TYR A 36 0.05 4.76 29.34
C TYR A 36 1.53 5.04 29.64
N SER A 37 2.45 4.76 28.72
CA SER A 37 3.88 5.05 28.90
C SER A 37 4.14 6.56 29.03
N ILE A 38 3.46 7.38 28.22
CA ILE A 38 3.63 8.84 28.25
C ILE A 38 2.96 9.49 29.46
N LEU A 39 1.81 8.96 29.91
CA LEU A 39 1.17 9.46 31.14
C LEU A 39 2.04 9.25 32.39
N ASN A 40 2.67 8.07 32.49
CA ASN A 40 3.45 7.66 33.65
C ASN A 40 4.90 8.20 33.65
N GLU A 41 5.42 8.64 32.51
CA GLU A 41 6.79 9.16 32.39
C GLU A 41 6.91 10.61 32.88
N THR A 42 8.04 10.98 33.49
CA THR A 42 8.30 12.35 33.99
C THR A 42 9.46 13.04 33.29
N ALA A 43 10.38 12.28 32.70
CA ALA A 43 11.49 12.82 31.94
C ALA A 43 11.03 13.24 30.54
N LEU A 44 11.18 14.53 30.22
CA LEU A 44 10.79 15.07 28.91
C LEU A 44 11.48 14.34 27.76
N SER A 45 12.78 14.07 27.88
CA SER A 45 13.55 13.34 26.86
C SER A 45 12.98 11.95 26.56
N LYS A 46 12.42 11.27 27.57
CA LYS A 46 11.81 9.96 27.39
C LYS A 46 10.43 10.06 26.76
N ILE A 47 9.66 11.10 27.09
CA ILE A 47 8.38 11.42 26.44
C ILE A 47 8.61 11.73 24.95
N GLU A 48 9.61 12.53 24.62
CA GLU A 48 9.99 12.85 23.24
C GLU A 48 10.36 11.59 22.45
N GLN A 49 11.15 10.70 23.05
CA GLN A 49 11.52 9.44 22.42
C GLN A 49 10.29 8.53 22.17
N LEU A 50 9.42 8.37 23.17
CA LEU A 50 8.20 7.56 23.04
C LEU A 50 7.28 8.11 21.94
N PHE A 51 7.17 9.44 21.83
CA PHE A 51 6.39 10.08 20.77
C PHE A 51 7.00 9.84 19.39
N TYR A 52 8.32 9.97 19.25
CA TYR A 52 9.03 9.67 18.01
C TYR A 52 8.81 8.23 17.56
N ASP A 53 8.96 7.27 18.47
CA ASP A 53 8.80 5.84 18.18
C ASP A 53 7.35 5.52 17.74
N PHE A 54 6.36 6.14 18.38
CA PHE A 54 4.95 6.03 17.99
C PHE A 54 4.69 6.54 16.57
N VAL A 55 5.18 7.74 16.23
CA VAL A 55 5.01 8.32 14.89
C VAL A 55 5.71 7.45 13.84
N LYS A 56 6.92 6.97 14.14
CA LYS A 56 7.69 6.11 13.23
C LYS A 56 6.95 4.79 12.94
N MET A 57 6.44 4.13 13.97
CA MET A 57 5.64 2.92 13.86
C MET A 57 4.42 3.14 12.94
N ILE A 58 3.70 4.26 13.12
CA ILE A 58 2.57 4.60 12.25
C ILE A 58 3.02 4.76 10.79
N LEU A 59 4.10 5.50 10.54
CA LEU A 59 4.60 5.72 9.19
C LEU A 59 5.01 4.42 8.49
N ASP A 60 5.65 3.51 9.22
CA ASP A 60 6.05 2.21 8.70
C ASP A 60 4.82 1.34 8.39
N ASN A 61 3.79 1.39 9.24
CA ASN A 61 2.53 0.69 8.99
C ASN A 61 1.77 1.20 7.75
N ILE A 62 1.75 2.52 7.51
CA ILE A 62 1.15 3.10 6.29
C ILE A 62 1.92 2.65 5.04
N LYS A 63 3.25 2.62 5.11
CA LYS A 63 4.06 2.13 3.99
C LYS A 63 3.76 0.67 3.70
N ASN A 64 3.69 -0.17 4.74
CA ASN A 64 3.39 -1.58 4.60
C ASN A 64 1.96 -1.82 4.05
N SER A 65 0.97 -1.04 4.49
CA SER A 65 -0.40 -1.15 3.95
C SER A 65 -0.47 -0.73 2.48
N ASN A 66 0.22 0.35 2.10
CA ASN A 66 0.27 0.80 0.71
C ASN A 66 0.99 -0.20 -0.19
N GLN A 67 2.09 -0.80 0.26
CA GLN A 67 2.78 -1.87 -0.49
C GLN A 67 1.89 -3.10 -0.67
N ASN A 68 1.17 -3.51 0.38
CA ASN A 68 0.23 -4.62 0.26
C ASN A 68 -0.92 -4.31 -0.70
N HIS A 69 -1.44 -3.08 -0.67
CA HIS A 69 -2.49 -2.65 -1.60
C HIS A 69 -1.97 -2.62 -3.05
N SER A 70 -0.79 -2.05 -3.29
CA SER A 70 -0.13 -2.05 -4.60
C SER A 70 0.05 -3.47 -5.13
N LYS A 71 0.54 -4.41 -4.30
CA LYS A 71 0.70 -5.82 -4.70
C LYS A 71 -0.63 -6.46 -5.09
N VAL A 72 -1.67 -6.29 -4.27
CA VAL A 72 -3.01 -6.82 -4.58
C VAL A 72 -3.55 -6.24 -5.89
N LEU A 73 -3.40 -4.93 -6.10
CA LEU A 73 -3.79 -4.30 -7.37
C LEU A 73 -3.01 -4.88 -8.55
N ILE A 74 -1.72 -5.15 -8.39
CA ILE A 74 -0.91 -5.72 -9.46
C ILE A 74 -1.28 -7.15 -9.77
N ASP A 75 -1.52 -7.99 -8.76
CA ASP A 75 -2.00 -9.35 -8.99
C ASP A 75 -3.34 -9.34 -9.75
N GLN A 76 -4.26 -8.43 -9.41
CA GLN A 76 -5.51 -8.23 -10.16
C GLN A 76 -5.27 -7.78 -11.61
N ALA A 77 -4.37 -6.81 -11.82
CA ALA A 77 -4.02 -6.33 -13.15
C ALA A 77 -3.41 -7.44 -14.01
N LEU A 78 -2.49 -8.23 -13.45
CA LEU A 78 -1.84 -9.35 -14.13
C LEU A 78 -2.85 -10.43 -14.52
N ASN A 79 -3.75 -10.81 -13.61
CA ASN A 79 -4.80 -11.78 -13.88
C ASN A 79 -5.74 -11.33 -14.99
N TYR A 80 -6.15 -10.06 -14.97
CA TYR A 80 -6.99 -9.49 -16.02
C TYR A 80 -6.27 -9.47 -17.37
N ILE A 81 -4.99 -9.07 -17.39
CA ILE A 81 -4.17 -9.05 -18.60
C ILE A 81 -4.00 -10.48 -19.15
N GLU A 82 -3.66 -11.45 -18.31
CA GLU A 82 -3.47 -12.84 -18.74
C GLU A 82 -4.75 -13.49 -19.24
N SER A 83 -5.91 -13.07 -18.75
CA SER A 83 -7.20 -13.58 -19.21
C SER A 83 -7.69 -12.92 -20.52
N ASN A 84 -7.11 -11.77 -20.91
CA ASN A 84 -7.62 -10.94 -22.02
C ASN A 84 -6.52 -10.52 -23.02
N TYR A 85 -5.31 -11.07 -22.94
CA TYR A 85 -4.17 -10.63 -23.77
C TYR A 85 -4.40 -10.83 -25.27
N ASP A 86 -5.22 -11.80 -25.66
CA ASP A 86 -5.57 -12.15 -27.03
C ASP A 86 -6.63 -11.21 -27.64
N GLN A 87 -7.27 -10.38 -26.82
CA GLN A 87 -8.24 -9.37 -27.23
C GLN A 87 -7.60 -7.99 -27.40
N LYS A 88 -8.39 -7.02 -27.88
CA LYS A 88 -8.00 -5.60 -27.93
C LYS A 88 -8.06 -4.99 -26.52
N ILE A 89 -7.15 -5.41 -25.65
CA ILE A 89 -6.92 -4.82 -24.33
C ILE A 89 -6.08 -3.55 -24.44
N SER A 90 -6.51 -2.51 -23.74
CA SER A 90 -5.75 -1.27 -23.54
C SER A 90 -5.51 -1.04 -22.06
N LEU A 91 -4.54 -0.18 -21.74
CA LEU A 91 -4.29 0.27 -20.38
C LEU A 91 -5.54 0.88 -19.73
N GLU A 92 -6.42 1.51 -20.51
CA GLU A 92 -7.70 2.05 -20.02
C GLU A 92 -8.64 0.93 -19.53
N ASN A 93 -8.65 -0.22 -20.22
CA ASN A 93 -9.49 -1.35 -19.84
C ASN A 93 -9.05 -1.93 -18.49
N VAL A 94 -7.73 -2.08 -18.30
CA VAL A 94 -7.17 -2.57 -17.03
C VAL A 94 -7.47 -1.60 -15.89
N ALA A 95 -7.29 -0.30 -16.12
CA ALA A 95 -7.57 0.71 -15.11
C ALA A 95 -9.06 0.72 -14.70
N ASN A 96 -9.96 0.60 -15.68
CA ASN A 96 -11.40 0.52 -15.44
C ASN A 96 -11.81 -0.74 -14.69
N GLU A 97 -11.25 -1.91 -15.04
CA GLU A 97 -11.52 -3.16 -14.31
C GLU A 97 -11.15 -3.04 -12.83
N LEU A 98 -10.02 -2.41 -12.54
CA LEU A 98 -9.52 -2.22 -11.18
C LEU A 98 -10.15 -1.01 -10.47
N ASN A 99 -11.04 -0.26 -11.13
CA ASN A 99 -11.65 0.97 -10.62
C ASN A 99 -10.63 2.03 -10.15
N ILE A 100 -9.52 2.18 -10.88
CA ILE A 100 -8.47 3.15 -10.58
C ILE A 100 -8.16 4.04 -11.79
N SER A 101 -7.49 5.16 -11.53
CA SER A 101 -7.01 6.01 -12.62
C SER A 101 -5.87 5.34 -13.39
N LYS A 102 -5.82 5.60 -14.70
CA LYS A 102 -4.73 5.19 -15.59
C LYS A 102 -3.35 5.58 -15.08
N ASN A 103 -3.21 6.81 -14.58
CA ASN A 103 -1.93 7.33 -14.08
C ASN A 103 -1.48 6.55 -12.84
N TYR A 104 -2.41 6.23 -11.94
CA TYR A 104 -2.10 5.43 -10.77
C TYR A 104 -1.67 4.01 -11.15
N LEU A 105 -2.41 3.36 -12.07
CA LEU A 105 -2.02 2.05 -12.59
C LEU A 105 -0.62 2.08 -13.23
N CYS A 106 -0.30 3.07 -14.06
CA CYS A 106 1.04 3.22 -14.65
C CYS A 106 2.16 3.28 -13.60
N ASN A 107 1.96 4.07 -12.54
CA ASN A 107 2.95 4.23 -11.49
C ASN A 107 3.12 2.93 -10.71
N VAL A 108 2.03 2.36 -10.21
CA VAL A 108 2.07 1.12 -9.41
C VAL A 108 2.62 -0.04 -10.23
N PHE A 109 2.24 -0.17 -11.50
CA PHE A 109 2.73 -1.25 -12.37
C PHE A 109 4.22 -1.11 -12.64
N LYS A 110 4.71 0.11 -12.87
CA LYS A 110 6.15 0.34 -13.05
C LYS A 110 6.94 0.11 -11.77
N ASP A 111 6.40 0.52 -10.63
CA ASP A 111 7.06 0.37 -9.33
C ASP A 111 7.18 -1.10 -8.90
N GLU A 112 6.14 -1.91 -9.13
CA GLU A 112 6.12 -3.33 -8.74
C GLU A 112 6.70 -4.29 -9.80
N ILE A 113 6.45 -4.04 -11.10
CA ILE A 113 6.87 -4.94 -12.20
C ILE A 113 8.16 -4.46 -12.90
N GLY A 114 8.51 -3.18 -12.77
CA GLY A 114 9.69 -2.59 -13.39
C GLY A 114 9.51 -2.14 -14.85
N GLU A 115 8.33 -2.35 -15.43
CA GLU A 115 8.00 -1.92 -16.80
C GLU A 115 6.58 -1.38 -16.91
N ASN A 116 6.26 -0.75 -18.04
CA ASN A 116 4.91 -0.23 -18.26
C ASN A 116 3.96 -1.36 -18.71
N THR A 117 2.68 -1.20 -18.37
CA THR A 117 1.62 -2.19 -18.66
C THR A 117 1.51 -2.54 -20.15
N THR A 118 1.66 -1.57 -21.06
CA THR A 118 1.59 -1.79 -22.52
C THR A 118 2.74 -2.67 -23.02
N THR A 119 3.95 -2.43 -22.54
CA THR A 119 5.15 -3.22 -22.83
C THR A 119 4.97 -4.64 -22.32
N TYR A 120 4.45 -4.80 -21.09
CA TYR A 120 4.15 -6.11 -20.51
C TYR A 120 3.15 -6.90 -21.37
N ILE A 121 2.01 -6.30 -21.75
CA ILE A 121 1.00 -6.93 -22.61
C ILE A 121 1.60 -7.39 -23.94
N ASN A 122 2.44 -6.55 -24.56
CA ASN A 122 3.07 -6.89 -25.84
C ASN A 122 4.07 -8.04 -25.71
N LYS A 123 4.87 -8.08 -24.64
CA LYS A 123 5.77 -9.20 -24.34
C LYS A 123 5.00 -10.49 -24.15
N LEU A 124 3.94 -10.46 -23.34
CA LEU A 124 3.07 -11.60 -23.10
C LEU A 124 2.49 -12.17 -24.40
N ARG A 125 1.99 -11.31 -25.30
CA ARG A 125 1.47 -11.74 -26.62
C ARG A 125 2.53 -12.42 -27.47
N VAL A 126 3.74 -11.85 -27.53
CA VAL A 126 4.86 -12.43 -28.29
C VAL A 126 5.24 -13.80 -27.72
N ASP A 127 5.29 -13.95 -26.40
CA ASP A 127 5.68 -15.20 -25.78
C ASP A 127 4.62 -16.29 -25.92
N LYS A 128 3.33 -15.96 -25.79
CA LYS A 128 2.23 -16.89 -26.09
C LYS A 128 2.23 -17.30 -27.58
N ALA A 129 2.53 -16.38 -28.50
CA ALA A 129 2.66 -16.72 -29.92
C ALA A 129 3.82 -17.68 -30.20
N LYS A 130 4.99 -17.48 -29.56
CA LYS A 130 6.12 -18.43 -29.65
C LYS A 130 5.72 -19.81 -29.13
N GLN A 131 5.03 -19.88 -28.00
CA GLN A 131 4.55 -21.14 -27.43
C GLN A 131 3.62 -21.87 -28.39
N LEU A 132 2.63 -21.18 -28.96
CA LEU A 132 1.71 -21.75 -29.94
C LEU A 132 2.42 -22.29 -31.19
N LEU A 133 3.49 -21.63 -31.66
CA LEU A 133 4.30 -22.11 -32.78
C LEU A 133 5.10 -23.37 -32.46
N LEU A 134 5.52 -23.54 -31.20
CA LEU A 134 6.24 -24.73 -30.75
C LEU A 134 5.29 -25.91 -30.48
N GLU A 135 4.08 -25.64 -29.99
CA GLU A 135 3.04 -26.64 -29.76
C GLU A 135 2.42 -27.14 -31.07
N LYS A 136 2.17 -26.23 -32.01
CA LYS A 136 1.83 -26.58 -33.39
C LYS A 136 3.10 -26.95 -34.15
N LYS A 137 3.66 -28.13 -33.87
CA LYS A 137 4.54 -28.79 -34.82
C LYS A 137 3.80 -28.91 -36.16
N LEU A 138 4.36 -28.26 -37.18
CA LEU A 138 4.15 -28.58 -38.59
C LEU A 138 4.22 -30.10 -38.83
#